data_AF-A0A2N7VPW4-F1
#
_entry.id   AF-A0A2N7VPW4-F1
#
_cell.length_a   1.000
_cell.length_b   1.000
_cell.length_c   1.000
_cell.angle_alpha   90.00
_cell.angle_beta   90.00
_cell.angle_gamma   90.00
#
_symmetry.space_group_name_H-M   'P 1'
#
loop_
_entity.id
_entity.type
_entity.pdbx_description
1 polymer ?
#
loop_
_entity_poly.entity_id
_entity_poly.type
_entity_poly.pdbx_seq_one_letter_code
_entity_poly.pdbx_strand_id
1 'polypeptide(L)'
;MSGDAYGTGSGSGSTARGGGQTTSVQLRGAGLDPQDKKVVCKAVCVCSREPDEGSSGQSLKQQCVSRNLRDVDRSMDWQSPYKSEVNYDMSKVPPAPIMRSANPLEAHPYLPAWIKKYWPGGEDEYPAGSGAVRRPDVVIVKDGALPPTQDNIKNIVEVKFPPQAPDLGQTEDYETIAGAPNKVVVLGQQNCDCSDDDGGENPVKAAVSDALSELGRSLRALSNARLPGAGPGLPPPSAPPVIP
;
A
#
# COMPACT_ATOMS: atom_id res chain seq x y z
N MET A 1 -34.86 23.13 31.37
CA MET A 1 -35.67 21.97 31.79
C MET A 1 -36.27 21.39 30.51
N SER A 2 -35.58 20.39 29.95
CA SER A 2 -36.07 19.00 29.78
C SER A 2 -37.03 18.90 28.57
N GLY A 3 -36.77 18.21 27.46
CA GLY A 3 -35.95 17.02 27.19
C GLY A 3 -36.91 15.90 26.73
N ASP A 4 -36.69 15.32 25.54
CA ASP A 4 -37.08 13.96 25.08
C ASP A 4 -36.62 13.82 23.60
N ALA A 5 -35.49 13.18 23.29
CA ALA A 5 -35.23 11.74 23.15
C ALA A 5 -35.81 11.13 21.85
N TYR A 6 -35.03 11.17 20.76
CA TYR A 6 -35.27 10.36 19.55
C TYR A 6 -34.58 8.99 19.69
N GLY A 7 -35.37 7.94 19.42
CA GLY A 7 -35.11 6.56 19.78
C GLY A 7 -33.95 5.86 19.08
N THR A 8 -33.24 5.06 19.87
CA THR A 8 -32.30 4.02 19.48
C THR A 8 -33.06 2.75 19.10
N GLY A 9 -33.03 2.36 17.83
CA GLY A 9 -33.50 1.05 17.37
C GLY A 9 -32.48 -0.03 17.73
N SER A 10 -32.82 -0.91 18.68
CA SER A 10 -32.03 -2.09 19.01
C SER A 10 -32.67 -3.31 18.34
N GLY A 11 -32.01 -3.84 17.29
CA GLY A 11 -32.40 -5.09 16.64
C GLY A 11 -31.77 -6.28 17.37
N SER A 12 -32.58 -7.07 18.08
CA SER A 12 -32.16 -8.32 18.71
C SER A 12 -32.20 -9.45 17.67
N GLY A 13 -31.03 -9.95 17.27
CA GLY A 13 -30.88 -11.16 16.47
C GLY A 13 -30.44 -12.33 17.34
N SER A 14 -31.28 -13.35 17.47
CA SER A 14 -30.97 -14.57 18.23
C SER A 14 -29.86 -15.38 17.54
N THR A 15 -28.85 -15.82 18.29
CA THR A 15 -27.91 -16.86 17.84
C THR A 15 -28.27 -18.19 18.50
N ALA A 16 -28.61 -19.18 17.66
CA ALA A 16 -28.72 -20.57 18.08
C ALA A 16 -27.32 -21.13 18.42
N ARG A 17 -27.26 -21.99 19.45
CA ARG A 17 -26.04 -22.60 19.96
C ARG A 17 -25.58 -23.74 19.04
N GLY A 18 -24.73 -23.42 18.06
CA GLY A 18 -23.96 -24.38 17.27
C GLY A 18 -22.55 -23.84 17.07
N GLY A 19 -21.55 -24.73 17.05
CA GLY A 19 -20.11 -24.39 16.96
C GLY A 19 -19.72 -23.73 15.63
N GLY A 20 -20.20 -22.51 15.42
CA GLY A 20 -19.93 -21.70 14.25
C GLY A 20 -18.53 -21.11 14.34
N GLN A 21 -17.65 -21.58 13.46
CA GLN A 21 -16.41 -20.89 13.15
C GLN A 21 -16.80 -19.54 12.53
N THR A 22 -16.73 -18.48 13.33
CA THR A 22 -17.02 -17.12 12.86
C THR A 22 -15.91 -16.72 11.91
N THR A 23 -16.17 -16.77 10.61
CA THR A 23 -15.34 -16.05 9.63
C THR A 23 -15.54 -14.58 9.95
N SER A 24 -14.56 -13.97 10.62
CA SER A 24 -14.57 -12.54 10.87
C SER A 24 -14.47 -11.84 9.53
N VAL A 25 -15.62 -11.49 8.95
CA VAL A 25 -15.69 -10.53 7.86
C VAL A 25 -15.38 -9.18 8.49
N GLN A 26 -14.09 -8.90 8.64
CA GLN A 26 -13.61 -7.56 8.93
C GLN A 26 -14.00 -6.74 7.71
N LEU A 27 -15.08 -5.96 7.84
CA LEU A 27 -15.28 -4.77 7.05
C LEU A 27 -13.97 -3.98 7.20
N ARG A 28 -13.09 -4.05 6.20
CA ARG A 28 -11.80 -3.35 6.21
C ARG A 28 -12.15 -1.86 6.22
N GLY A 29 -12.26 -1.28 7.42
CA GLY A 29 -12.29 0.16 7.60
C GLY A 29 -11.05 0.78 6.96
N ALA A 30 -11.11 2.07 6.67
CA ALA A 30 -9.98 2.83 6.16
C ALA A 30 -8.74 2.56 7.03
N GLY A 31 -7.74 1.88 6.47
CA GLY A 31 -6.56 1.44 7.21
C GLY A 31 -5.70 0.48 6.41
N LEU A 32 -4.40 0.52 6.67
CA LEU A 32 -3.45 -0.46 6.16
C LEU A 32 -3.69 -1.81 6.84
N ASP A 33 -3.43 -2.90 6.11
CA ASP A 33 -3.34 -4.18 6.78
C ASP A 33 -2.12 -4.22 7.73
N PRO A 34 -2.10 -5.16 8.69
CA PRO A 34 -1.08 -5.18 9.72
C PRO A 34 0.36 -5.32 9.19
N GLN A 35 0.58 -5.99 8.05
CA GLN A 35 1.92 -6.20 7.50
C GLN A 35 2.44 -4.92 6.86
N ASP A 36 1.61 -4.28 6.05
CA ASP A 36 1.94 -2.99 5.44
C ASP A 36 2.16 -1.92 6.50
N LYS A 37 1.29 -1.88 7.52
CA LYS A 37 1.44 -0.97 8.65
C LYS A 37 2.77 -1.21 9.36
N LYS A 38 3.16 -2.46 9.62
CA LYS A 38 4.45 -2.80 10.26
C LYS A 38 5.63 -2.26 9.46
N VAL A 39 5.63 -2.43 8.14
CA VAL A 39 6.73 -1.97 7.26
C VAL A 39 6.84 -0.44 7.28
N VAL A 40 5.74 0.26 6.99
CA VAL A 40 5.76 1.73 6.93
C VAL A 40 6.08 2.32 8.30
N CYS A 41 5.50 1.77 9.38
CA CYS A 41 5.80 2.23 10.73
C CYS A 41 7.27 2.00 11.10
N LYS A 42 7.89 0.88 10.69
CA LYS A 42 9.32 0.69 10.97
C LYS A 42 10.16 1.78 10.33
N ALA A 43 9.89 2.15 9.08
CA ALA A 43 10.58 3.26 8.42
C ALA A 43 10.33 4.59 9.15
N VAL A 44 9.09 4.87 9.54
CA VAL A 44 8.72 6.07 10.31
C VAL A 44 9.46 6.13 11.65
N CYS A 45 9.51 5.03 12.41
CA CYS A 45 10.15 4.98 13.72
C CYS A 45 11.67 5.18 13.64
N VAL A 46 12.32 4.48 12.70
CA VAL A 46 13.76 4.65 12.42
C VAL A 46 14.06 6.10 12.08
N CYS A 47 13.34 6.67 11.12
CA CYS A 47 13.57 8.04 10.68
C CYS A 47 13.11 9.11 11.65
N SER A 48 12.29 8.77 12.64
CA SER A 48 11.98 9.71 13.72
C SER A 48 13.14 9.86 14.69
N ARG A 49 13.90 8.78 14.94
CA ARG A 49 15.08 8.77 15.82
C ARG A 49 16.35 9.21 15.09
N GLU A 50 16.56 8.68 13.89
CA GLU A 50 17.75 8.88 13.06
C GLU A 50 17.34 9.47 11.71
N PRO A 51 16.87 10.73 11.68
CA PRO A 51 16.55 11.40 10.43
C PRO A 51 17.80 11.64 9.58
N ASP A 52 17.61 11.77 8.27
CA ASP A 52 18.64 12.34 7.42
C ASP A 52 18.86 13.81 7.84
N GLU A 53 20.10 14.28 7.82
CA GLU A 53 20.44 15.67 8.15
C GLU A 53 20.58 16.51 6.87
N GLY A 54 19.88 17.64 6.84
CA GLY A 54 20.05 18.60 5.77
C GLY A 54 21.27 19.50 5.95
N SER A 55 21.64 20.23 4.91
CA SER A 55 22.82 21.11 4.87
C SER A 55 22.83 22.21 5.94
N SER A 56 21.67 22.53 6.54
CA SER A 56 21.53 23.53 7.60
C SER A 56 21.20 22.90 8.96
N GLY A 57 21.43 21.59 9.12
CA GLY A 57 21.18 20.84 10.37
C GLY A 57 19.71 20.50 10.62
N GLN A 58 18.81 20.76 9.66
CA GLN A 58 17.41 20.38 9.78
C GLN A 58 17.23 18.86 9.66
N SER A 59 16.31 18.28 10.46
CA SER A 59 15.94 16.87 10.39
C SER A 59 15.00 16.59 9.22
N LEU A 60 15.45 15.79 8.26
CA LEU A 60 14.72 15.43 7.04
C LEU A 60 14.04 14.06 7.17
N LYS A 61 13.07 13.97 8.10
CA LYS A 61 12.39 12.71 8.45
C LYS A 61 11.69 12.04 7.24
N GLN A 62 10.94 12.81 6.44
CA GLN A 62 10.26 12.28 5.25
C GLN A 62 11.26 11.77 4.19
N GLN A 63 12.35 12.51 3.97
CA GLN A 63 13.42 12.08 3.06
C GLN A 63 14.04 10.78 3.53
N CYS A 64 14.30 10.63 4.84
CA CYS A 64 14.79 9.38 5.41
C CYS A 64 13.82 8.22 5.13
N VAL A 65 12.50 8.41 5.30
CA VAL A 65 11.51 7.34 5.04
C VAL A 65 11.54 6.94 3.57
N SER A 66 11.49 7.93 2.66
CA SER A 66 11.57 7.70 1.22
C SER A 66 12.84 6.95 0.84
N ARG A 67 13.99 7.40 1.35
CA ARG A 67 15.31 6.79 1.10
C ARG A 67 15.35 5.34 1.57
N ASN A 68 14.95 5.06 2.81
CA ASN A 68 14.98 3.70 3.36
C ASN A 68 14.10 2.74 2.54
N LEU A 69 12.88 3.14 2.18
CA LEU A 69 11.99 2.32 1.36
C LEU A 69 12.55 2.14 -0.06
N ARG A 70 13.12 3.19 -0.64
CA ARG A 70 13.73 3.14 -1.98
C ARG A 70 14.96 2.24 -2.03
N ASP A 71 15.81 2.29 -1.00
CA ASP A 71 17.00 1.46 -0.89
C ASP A 71 16.62 -0.02 -0.78
N VAL A 72 15.56 -0.33 -0.03
CA VAL A 72 15.01 -1.69 0.03
C VAL A 72 14.44 -2.11 -1.32
N ASP A 73 13.61 -1.28 -1.96
CA ASP A 73 13.05 -1.58 -3.29
C ASP A 73 14.15 -1.83 -4.33
N ARG A 74 15.17 -0.96 -4.35
CA ARG A 74 16.35 -1.11 -5.21
C ARG A 74 17.12 -2.40 -4.94
N SER A 75 17.28 -2.80 -3.68
CA SER A 75 17.94 -4.06 -3.31
C SER A 75 17.16 -5.31 -3.76
N MET A 76 15.90 -5.12 -4.13
CA MET A 76 14.99 -6.13 -4.65
C MET A 76 14.74 -5.98 -6.15
N ASP A 77 15.67 -5.35 -6.89
CA ASP A 77 15.52 -5.05 -8.32
C ASP A 77 14.21 -4.31 -8.65
N TRP A 78 13.80 -3.41 -7.74
CA TRP A 78 12.56 -2.64 -7.82
C TRP A 78 11.28 -3.49 -7.75
N GLN A 79 11.32 -4.64 -7.07
CA GLN A 79 10.16 -5.52 -6.90
C GLN A 79 9.54 -5.49 -5.50
N SER A 80 9.97 -4.58 -4.62
CA SER A 80 9.27 -4.37 -3.34
C SER A 80 7.87 -3.82 -3.61
N PRO A 81 6.83 -4.25 -2.87
CA PRO A 81 5.50 -3.67 -3.01
C PRO A 81 5.42 -2.23 -2.45
N TYR A 82 6.44 -1.76 -1.74
CA TYR A 82 6.48 -0.44 -1.10
C TYR A 82 7.29 0.54 -1.96
N LYS A 83 6.60 1.32 -2.81
CA LYS A 83 7.22 2.30 -3.72
C LYS A 83 7.25 3.67 -3.07
N SER A 84 8.41 4.28 -2.91
CA SER A 84 8.51 5.65 -2.38
C SER A 84 8.54 6.70 -3.50
N GLU A 85 7.90 7.84 -3.23
CA GLU A 85 7.98 9.06 -4.04
C GLU A 85 7.74 8.86 -5.55
N VAL A 86 6.70 8.09 -5.90
CA VAL A 86 6.27 7.92 -7.29
C VAL A 86 5.49 9.15 -7.74
N ASN A 87 5.95 9.84 -8.78
CA ASN A 87 5.19 10.94 -9.39
C ASN A 87 4.06 10.37 -10.26
N TYR A 88 2.89 11.01 -10.27
CA TYR A 88 1.76 10.68 -11.14
C TYR A 88 1.40 11.87 -12.01
N ASP A 89 1.20 11.61 -13.29
CA ASP A 89 0.60 12.55 -14.24
C ASP A 89 -0.92 12.57 -14.02
N MET A 90 -1.41 13.66 -13.42
CA MET A 90 -2.82 13.85 -13.09
C MET A 90 -3.65 14.28 -14.30
N SER A 91 -3.04 14.56 -15.45
CA SER A 91 -3.77 14.85 -16.70
C SER A 91 -4.36 13.59 -17.36
N LYS A 92 -3.98 12.41 -16.88
CA LYS A 92 -4.45 11.11 -17.39
C LYS A 92 -5.61 10.58 -16.56
N VAL A 93 -6.46 9.78 -17.20
CA VAL A 93 -7.58 9.08 -16.54
C VAL A 93 -7.48 7.58 -16.84
N PRO A 94 -7.13 6.72 -15.86
CA PRO A 94 -6.69 7.08 -14.50
C PRO A 94 -5.33 7.81 -14.48
N PRO A 95 -4.97 8.52 -13.39
CA PRO A 95 -3.64 9.11 -13.24
C PRO A 95 -2.52 8.09 -13.47
N ALA A 96 -1.51 8.47 -14.25
CA ALA A 96 -0.50 7.53 -14.73
C ALA A 96 0.82 7.69 -13.95
N PRO A 97 1.42 6.60 -13.43
CA PRO A 97 2.71 6.70 -12.76
C PRO A 97 3.83 7.07 -13.74
N ILE A 98 4.68 8.00 -13.32
CA ILE A 98 5.83 8.49 -14.06
C ILE A 98 7.04 7.61 -13.72
N MET A 99 7.21 6.55 -14.51
CA MET A 99 8.25 5.54 -14.35
C MET A 99 9.40 5.74 -15.35
N ARG A 100 10.55 5.11 -15.12
CA ARG A 100 11.64 5.08 -16.10
C ARG A 100 11.23 4.23 -17.31
N SER A 101 11.54 4.72 -18.52
CA SER A 101 11.26 3.96 -19.74
C SER A 101 12.06 2.66 -19.85
N ALA A 102 13.26 2.60 -19.25
CA ALA A 102 14.12 1.42 -19.25
C ALA A 102 13.72 0.37 -18.19
N ASN A 103 12.98 0.79 -17.16
CA ASN A 103 12.49 -0.09 -16.11
C ASN A 103 11.15 0.45 -15.57
N PRO A 104 10.01 -0.17 -15.92
CA PRO A 104 8.69 0.30 -15.51
C PRO A 104 8.42 0.16 -14.00
N LEU A 105 9.29 -0.51 -13.25
CA LEU A 105 9.17 -0.65 -11.80
C LEU A 105 9.95 0.41 -11.02
N GLU A 106 10.83 1.16 -11.70
CA GLU A 106 11.62 2.23 -11.10
C GLU A 106 10.98 3.61 -11.39
N ALA A 107 10.66 4.37 -10.34
CA ALA A 107 10.15 5.72 -10.49
C ALA A 107 11.15 6.62 -11.24
N HIS A 108 10.66 7.53 -12.09
CA HIS A 108 11.55 8.43 -12.82
C HIS A 108 12.32 9.33 -11.84
N PRO A 109 13.67 9.30 -11.84
CA PRO A 109 14.45 9.94 -10.78
C PRO A 109 14.50 11.47 -10.89
N TYR A 110 14.12 12.03 -12.04
CA TYR A 110 14.23 13.47 -12.31
C TYR A 110 13.02 13.99 -13.09
N LEU A 111 12.06 14.57 -12.37
CA LEU A 111 10.79 15.06 -12.93
C LEU A 111 10.98 16.16 -14.01
N PRO A 112 11.87 17.17 -13.86
CA PRO A 112 12.05 18.19 -14.90
C PRO A 112 12.43 17.64 -16.27
N ALA A 113 13.32 16.64 -16.35
CA ALA A 113 13.64 16.00 -17.62
C ALA A 113 12.45 15.22 -18.20
N TRP A 114 11.61 14.63 -17.35
CA TRP A 114 10.40 13.98 -17.80
C TRP A 114 9.41 15.00 -18.37
N ILE A 115 9.15 16.11 -17.66
CA ILE A 115 8.27 17.19 -18.10
C ILE A 115 8.72 17.72 -19.46
N LYS A 116 10.00 18.12 -19.57
CA LYS A 116 10.56 18.65 -20.81
C LYS A 116 10.39 17.71 -22.01
N LYS A 117 10.41 16.40 -21.79
CA LYS A 117 10.37 15.39 -22.85
C LYS A 117 8.97 14.90 -23.18
N TYR A 118 8.09 14.76 -22.19
CA TYR A 118 6.84 14.01 -22.31
C TYR A 118 5.58 14.81 -21.98
N TRP A 119 5.69 15.95 -21.27
CA TRP A 119 4.54 16.82 -21.07
C TRP A 119 4.11 17.46 -22.40
N PRO A 120 2.81 17.53 -22.72
CA PRO A 120 2.34 18.27 -23.90
C PRO A 120 2.81 19.72 -23.85
N GLY A 121 3.55 20.16 -24.86
CA GLY A 121 4.17 21.50 -24.89
C GLY A 121 5.43 21.66 -24.04
N GLY A 122 5.92 20.58 -23.41
CA GLY A 122 7.17 20.56 -22.67
C GLY A 122 7.13 21.40 -21.39
N GLU A 123 8.29 21.94 -21.00
CA GLU A 123 8.45 22.74 -19.79
C GLU A 123 7.70 24.08 -19.87
N ASP A 124 7.61 24.68 -21.06
CA ASP A 124 6.99 25.98 -21.28
C ASP A 124 5.46 25.97 -21.07
N GLU A 125 4.82 24.82 -21.30
CA GLU A 125 3.37 24.62 -21.10
C GLU A 125 3.04 23.83 -19.82
N TYR A 126 4.04 23.50 -19.00
CA TYR A 126 3.81 22.80 -17.74
C TYR A 126 3.17 23.74 -16.71
N PRO A 127 1.96 23.44 -16.21
CA PRO A 127 1.27 24.30 -15.25
C PRO A 127 1.81 24.06 -13.84
N ALA A 128 3.01 24.58 -13.56
CA ALA A 128 3.67 24.43 -12.26
C ALA A 128 2.79 24.92 -11.10
N GLY A 129 2.72 24.14 -10.03
CA GLY A 129 1.91 24.45 -8.84
C GLY A 129 0.41 24.13 -8.96
N SER A 130 -0.08 23.70 -10.12
CA SER A 130 -1.51 23.37 -10.34
C SER A 130 -1.94 22.01 -9.79
N GLY A 131 -1.01 21.15 -9.39
CA GLY A 131 -1.29 19.74 -9.08
C GLY A 131 -1.28 18.82 -10.30
N ALA A 132 -0.89 19.30 -11.49
CA ALA A 132 -0.69 18.50 -12.70
C ALA A 132 0.18 17.25 -12.51
N VAL A 133 1.14 17.32 -11.58
CA VAL A 133 1.87 16.14 -11.09
C VAL A 133 1.75 16.09 -9.58
N ARG A 134 1.46 14.90 -9.04
CA ARG A 134 1.38 14.63 -7.61
C ARG A 134 2.30 13.48 -7.21
N ARG A 135 2.86 13.54 -6.01
CA ARG A 135 3.86 12.58 -5.53
C ARG A 135 3.55 12.15 -4.10
N PRO A 136 2.81 11.04 -3.92
CA PRO A 136 2.61 10.47 -2.60
C PRO A 136 3.93 9.99 -1.99
N ASP A 137 4.00 10.00 -0.65
CA ASP A 137 5.18 9.52 0.08
C ASP A 137 5.43 8.04 -0.16
N VAL A 138 4.38 7.21 -0.03
CA VAL A 138 4.45 5.76 -0.27
C VAL A 138 3.23 5.28 -1.06
N VAL A 139 3.49 4.51 -2.11
CA VAL A 139 2.49 3.74 -2.84
C VAL A 139 2.72 2.26 -2.56
N ILE A 140 1.70 1.61 -2.00
CA ILE A 140 1.72 0.17 -1.76
C ILE A 140 0.98 -0.51 -2.90
N VAL A 141 1.67 -1.40 -3.61
CA VAL A 141 1.10 -2.18 -4.71
C VAL A 141 0.70 -3.59 -4.28
N LYS A 142 -0.24 -4.19 -5.00
CA LYS A 142 -0.69 -5.57 -4.79
C LYS A 142 0.39 -6.57 -5.24
N ASP A 143 1.03 -6.26 -6.36
CA ASP A 143 2.13 -7.03 -6.94
C ASP A 143 3.32 -6.09 -7.23
N GLY A 144 4.45 -6.35 -6.57
CA GLY A 144 5.69 -5.58 -6.73
C GLY A 144 6.37 -5.78 -8.08
N ALA A 145 6.04 -6.84 -8.82
CA ALA A 145 6.54 -7.08 -10.17
C ALA A 145 5.75 -6.31 -11.25
N LEU A 146 4.74 -5.55 -10.87
CA LEU A 146 3.92 -4.72 -11.75
C LEU A 146 4.09 -3.23 -11.40
N PRO A 147 3.97 -2.32 -12.39
CA PRO A 147 4.03 -0.89 -12.13
C PRO A 147 2.90 -0.44 -11.19
N PRO A 148 3.06 0.70 -10.49
CA PRO A 148 2.06 1.22 -9.57
C PRO A 148 0.91 1.92 -10.31
N THR A 149 0.27 1.23 -11.24
CA THR A 149 -0.95 1.70 -11.90
C THR A 149 -2.16 1.56 -10.97
N GLN A 150 -3.20 2.36 -11.17
CA GLN A 150 -4.36 2.43 -10.25
C GLN A 150 -4.99 1.07 -9.91
N ASP A 151 -5.03 0.15 -10.88
CA ASP A 151 -5.53 -1.22 -10.71
C ASP A 151 -4.61 -2.09 -9.84
N ASN A 152 -3.31 -1.84 -9.84
CA ASN A 152 -2.32 -2.49 -9.00
C ASN A 152 -2.12 -1.78 -7.64
N ILE A 153 -2.62 -0.56 -7.44
CA ILE A 153 -2.54 0.13 -6.15
C ILE A 153 -3.42 -0.56 -5.11
N LYS A 154 -2.78 -0.94 -4.01
CA LYS A 154 -3.41 -1.45 -2.78
C LYS A 154 -3.79 -0.28 -1.87
N ASN A 155 -2.81 0.55 -1.52
CA ASN A 155 -2.98 1.73 -0.67
C ASN A 155 -2.00 2.85 -1.07
N ILE A 156 -2.38 4.08 -0.78
CA ILE A 156 -1.47 5.23 -0.75
C ILE A 156 -1.31 5.65 0.69
N VAL A 157 -0.06 5.92 1.10
CA VAL A 157 0.27 6.39 2.44
C VAL A 157 0.95 7.74 2.36
N GLU A 158 0.39 8.70 3.08
CA GLU A 158 0.99 9.99 3.35
C GLU A 158 1.65 9.95 4.74
N VAL A 159 2.93 10.28 4.81
CA VAL A 159 3.71 10.25 6.05
C VAL A 159 3.82 11.65 6.63
N LYS A 160 3.30 11.84 7.84
CA LYS A 160 3.35 13.13 8.54
C LYS A 160 4.16 13.04 9.83
N PHE A 161 5.08 13.98 10.01
CA PHE A 161 5.81 14.19 11.26
C PHE A 161 5.39 15.53 11.88
N PRO A 162 5.09 15.60 13.19
CA PRO A 162 4.80 16.87 13.85
C PRO A 162 5.92 17.90 13.64
N PRO A 163 5.60 19.19 13.45
CA PRO A 163 4.27 19.82 13.56
C PRO A 163 3.46 19.84 12.25
N GLN A 164 3.86 19.09 11.22
CA GLN A 164 3.22 19.17 9.90
C GLN A 164 1.77 18.67 9.94
N ALA A 165 0.83 19.51 9.50
CA ALA A 165 -0.57 19.13 9.37
C ALA A 165 -0.83 18.41 8.03
N PRO A 166 -1.86 17.55 7.95
CA PRO A 166 -2.39 17.06 6.69
C PRO A 166 -2.86 18.21 5.79
N ASP A 167 -2.58 18.12 4.49
CA ASP A 167 -3.07 19.06 3.48
C ASP A 167 -4.29 18.43 2.79
N LEU A 168 -5.45 19.10 2.91
CA LEU A 168 -6.71 18.59 2.35
C LEU A 168 -6.66 18.44 0.83
N GLY A 169 -5.98 19.37 0.12
CA GLY A 169 -5.87 19.31 -1.34
C GLY A 169 -5.04 18.12 -1.83
N GLN A 170 -4.09 17.64 -1.02
CA GLN A 170 -3.32 16.43 -1.34
C GLN A 170 -4.14 15.15 -1.16
N THR A 171 -5.13 15.16 -0.26
CA THR A 171 -5.93 13.97 0.03
C THR A 171 -6.77 13.59 -1.19
N GLU A 172 -7.55 14.51 -1.75
CA GLU A 172 -8.43 14.25 -2.91
C GLU A 172 -7.66 13.75 -4.14
N ASP A 173 -6.47 14.31 -4.39
CA ASP A 173 -5.61 13.86 -5.48
C ASP A 173 -5.10 12.43 -5.26
N TYR A 174 -4.76 12.07 -4.03
CA TYR A 174 -4.34 10.71 -3.70
C TYR A 174 -5.50 9.72 -3.75
N GLU A 175 -6.71 10.13 -3.40
CA GLU A 175 -7.91 9.31 -3.59
C GLU A 175 -8.15 9.03 -5.08
N THR A 176 -7.93 10.05 -5.91
CA THR A 176 -8.01 9.95 -7.38
C THR A 176 -6.94 9.01 -7.93
N ILE A 177 -5.70 9.10 -7.46
CA ILE A 177 -4.63 8.17 -7.87
C ILE A 177 -4.97 6.73 -7.44
N ALA A 178 -5.38 6.53 -6.18
CA ALA A 178 -5.67 5.22 -5.62
C ALA A 178 -6.94 4.58 -6.22
N GLY A 179 -7.83 5.39 -6.80
CA GLY A 179 -9.11 5.01 -7.37
C GLY A 179 -10.22 4.81 -6.34
N ALA A 180 -9.96 5.07 -5.05
CA ALA A 180 -10.96 5.02 -3.99
C ALA A 180 -10.47 5.72 -2.70
N PRO A 181 -11.35 6.41 -1.96
CA PRO A 181 -10.98 7.14 -0.74
C PRO A 181 -10.47 6.23 0.38
N ASN A 182 -11.06 5.03 0.53
CA ASN A 182 -10.67 4.08 1.57
C ASN A 182 -9.28 3.44 1.37
N LYS A 183 -8.58 3.77 0.28
CA LYS A 183 -7.21 3.33 0.01
C LYS A 183 -6.15 4.33 0.47
N VAL A 184 -6.52 5.56 0.83
CA VAL A 184 -5.59 6.59 1.30
C VAL A 184 -5.48 6.54 2.82
N VAL A 185 -4.27 6.54 3.35
CA VAL A 185 -3.99 6.48 4.78
C VAL A 185 -2.95 7.52 5.15
N VAL A 186 -3.19 8.27 6.23
CA VAL A 186 -2.17 9.14 6.82
C VAL A 186 -1.53 8.40 8.00
N LEU A 187 -0.21 8.30 8.01
CA LEU A 187 0.55 7.73 9.12
C LEU A 187 1.59 8.73 9.64
N GLY A 188 1.69 8.83 10.95
CA GLY A 188 2.80 9.50 11.61
C GLY A 188 3.30 8.70 12.79
N GLN A 189 4.26 9.25 13.53
CA GLN A 189 4.83 8.61 14.72
C GLN A 189 3.73 8.25 15.74
N GLN A 190 2.73 9.11 15.93
CA GLN A 190 1.60 8.86 16.83
C GLN A 190 0.73 7.64 16.44
N ASN A 191 0.78 7.23 15.17
CA ASN A 191 0.03 6.08 14.66
C ASN A 191 0.87 4.79 14.65
N CYS A 192 2.16 4.92 14.99
CA CYS A 192 3.15 3.86 15.05
C CYS A 192 3.59 3.68 16.50
N ASP A 193 3.52 2.45 17.01
CA ASP A 193 4.00 2.14 18.36
C ASP A 193 5.54 2.05 18.33
N CYS A 194 6.19 3.20 18.24
CA CYS A 194 7.64 3.29 18.10
C CYS A 194 8.33 3.02 19.44
N SER A 195 8.62 1.73 19.70
CA SER A 195 9.50 1.27 20.77
C SER A 195 10.98 1.33 20.37
N ASP A 196 11.88 1.31 21.35
CA ASP A 196 13.34 1.37 21.13
C ASP A 196 13.99 0.08 20.61
N ASP A 197 13.23 -1.01 20.46
CA ASP A 197 13.74 -2.35 20.09
C ASP A 197 14.01 -2.58 18.60
N ASP A 198 14.45 -1.57 17.85
CA ASP A 198 14.80 -1.72 16.42
C ASP A 198 16.27 -2.10 16.19
N GLY A 199 16.88 -2.85 17.11
CA GLY A 199 18.26 -3.33 16.97
C GLY A 199 18.43 -4.35 15.83
N GLY A 200 19.29 -4.06 14.85
CA GLY A 200 19.66 -4.98 13.76
C GLY A 200 20.21 -4.29 12.51
N GLU A 201 20.80 -5.05 11.59
CA GLU A 201 21.29 -4.56 10.29
C GLU A 201 20.10 -4.24 9.36
N ASN A 202 19.69 -2.97 9.32
CA ASN A 202 18.57 -2.41 8.54
C ASN A 202 17.16 -2.99 8.89
N PRO A 203 16.49 -2.43 9.92
CA PRO A 203 15.20 -2.93 10.37
C PRO A 203 14.05 -2.75 9.35
N VAL A 204 14.15 -1.78 8.43
CA VAL A 204 13.15 -1.61 7.36
C VAL A 204 13.22 -2.78 6.37
N LYS A 205 14.44 -3.18 5.97
CA LYS A 205 14.65 -4.35 5.11
C LYS A 205 14.15 -5.63 5.74
N ALA A 206 14.41 -5.83 7.04
CA ALA A 206 13.89 -6.96 7.79
C ALA A 206 12.35 -6.99 7.78
N ALA A 207 11.71 -5.84 8.04
CA ALA A 207 10.24 -5.74 8.02
C ALA A 207 9.64 -6.07 6.64
N VAL A 208 10.25 -5.60 5.56
CA VAL A 208 9.81 -5.92 4.18
C VAL A 208 9.96 -7.41 3.90
N SER A 209 11.10 -8.01 4.28
CA SER A 209 11.36 -9.44 4.10
C SER A 209 10.37 -10.32 4.87
N ASP A 210 10.02 -9.92 6.10
CA ASP A 210 8.99 -10.56 6.91
C ASP A 210 7.62 -10.50 6.22
N ALA A 211 7.21 -9.31 5.76
CA ALA A 211 5.93 -9.10 5.10
C ALA A 211 5.78 -9.99 3.86
N LEU A 212 6.82 -10.04 3.01
CA LEU A 212 6.82 -10.90 1.82
C LEU A 212 6.78 -12.38 2.17
N SER A 213 7.49 -12.80 3.22
CA SER A 213 7.48 -14.18 3.69
C SER A 213 6.10 -14.61 4.18
N GLU A 214 5.40 -13.73 4.92
CA GLU A 214 4.04 -13.98 5.38
C GLU A 214 3.01 -14.01 4.24
N LEU A 215 3.14 -13.12 3.26
CA LEU A 215 2.33 -13.19 2.04
C LEU A 215 2.52 -14.53 1.34
N GLY A 216 3.77 -14.99 1.18
CA GLY A 216 4.08 -16.29 0.60
C GLY A 216 3.54 -17.47 1.41
N ARG A 217 3.52 -17.39 2.74
CA ARG A 217 2.87 -18.39 3.61
C ARG A 217 1.35 -18.41 3.42
N SER A 218 0.72 -17.23 3.37
CA SER A 218 -0.73 -17.08 3.21
C SER A 218 -1.20 -17.61 1.86
N LEU A 219 -0.48 -17.29 0.77
CA LEU A 219 -0.77 -17.82 -0.57
C LEU A 219 -0.63 -19.35 -0.61
N ARG A 220 0.41 -19.92 0.03
CA ARG A 220 0.57 -21.38 0.14
C ARG A 220 -0.51 -22.05 0.97
N ALA A 221 -0.99 -21.41 2.02
CA ALA A 221 -2.10 -21.92 2.82
C ALA A 221 -3.40 -21.96 2.02
N LEU A 222 -3.66 -20.93 1.21
CA LEU A 222 -4.82 -20.87 0.30
C LEU A 222 -4.73 -21.93 -0.81
N SER A 223 -3.54 -22.18 -1.36
CA SER A 223 -3.38 -23.23 -2.38
C SER A 223 -3.44 -24.65 -1.80
N ASN A 224 -3.02 -24.85 -0.54
CA ASN A 224 -3.10 -26.13 0.16
C ASN A 224 -4.45 -26.39 0.84
N ALA A 225 -5.33 -25.38 0.95
CA ALA A 225 -6.70 -25.54 1.41
C ALA A 225 -7.50 -26.35 0.36
N ARG A 226 -7.40 -27.67 0.45
CA ARG A 226 -8.21 -28.62 -0.33
C ARG A 226 -9.69 -28.28 -0.12
N LEU A 227 -10.43 -28.17 -1.22
CA LEU A 227 -11.89 -28.20 -1.21
C LEU A 227 -12.35 -29.40 -0.37
N PRO A 228 -13.17 -29.21 0.68
CA PRO A 228 -13.78 -30.32 1.38
C PRO A 228 -14.83 -30.93 0.47
N GLY A 229 -14.47 -31.99 -0.27
CA GLY A 229 -15.42 -32.76 -1.06
C GLY A 229 -14.87 -33.33 -2.37
N ALA A 230 -13.84 -34.17 -2.31
CA ALA A 230 -13.65 -35.21 -3.32
C ALA A 230 -13.64 -36.54 -2.57
N GLY A 231 -14.81 -37.17 -2.49
CA GLY A 231 -14.96 -38.53 -1.99
C GLY A 231 -14.14 -39.52 -2.83
N PRO A 232 -13.93 -40.75 -2.32
CA PRO A 232 -13.09 -41.72 -2.98
C PRO A 232 -13.72 -42.20 -4.29
N GLY A 233 -12.95 -42.08 -5.38
CA GLY A 233 -13.00 -42.92 -6.58
C GLY A 233 -14.34 -43.11 -7.28
N LEU A 234 -14.56 -42.39 -8.38
CA LEU A 234 -15.46 -42.89 -9.42
C LEU A 234 -14.84 -44.18 -10.01
N PRO A 235 -15.59 -45.30 -10.07
CA PRO A 235 -15.11 -46.50 -10.72
C PRO A 235 -14.94 -46.26 -12.23
N PRO A 236 -13.98 -46.93 -12.89
CA PRO A 236 -13.76 -46.76 -14.32
C PRO A 236 -14.99 -47.20 -15.12
N PRO A 237 -15.28 -46.58 -16.28
CA PRO A 237 -16.39 -46.98 -17.13
C PRO A 237 -16.18 -48.41 -17.64
N SER A 238 -17.25 -49.21 -17.58
CA SER A 238 -17.29 -50.57 -18.11
C SER A 238 -17.15 -50.59 -19.62
N ALA A 239 -16.34 -51.52 -20.13
CA ALA A 239 -16.13 -51.75 -21.55
C ALA A 239 -17.41 -52.24 -22.25
N PRO A 240 -17.63 -51.91 -23.54
CA PRO A 240 -18.83 -52.33 -24.27
C PRO A 240 -18.79 -53.84 -24.60
N PRO A 241 -19.95 -54.50 -24.70
CA PRO A 241 -20.02 -55.93 -24.98
C PRO A 241 -19.61 -56.24 -26.42
N VAL A 242 -18.76 -57.26 -26.57
CA VAL A 242 -18.44 -57.91 -27.84
C VAL A 242 -19.62 -58.82 -28.20
N ILE A 243 -20.23 -58.59 -29.37
CA ILE A 243 -21.30 -59.42 -29.92
C ILE A 243 -20.68 -60.44 -30.90
N PRO A 244 -21.10 -61.72 -30.89
CA PRO A 244 -20.59 -62.77 -31.77
C PRO A 244 -20.93 -62.57 -33.25
#